data_AF-A0A5K1A325-F1
#
_entry.id   AF-A0A5K1A325-F1
#
_cell.length_a   1.000
_cell.length_b   1.000
_cell.length_c   1.000
_cell.angle_alpha   90.00
_cell.angle_beta   90.00
_cell.angle_gamma   90.00
#
_symmetry.space_group_name_H-M   'P 1'
#
loop_
_entity.id
_entity.type
_entity.pdbx_description
1 polymer ?
#
loop_
_entity_poly.entity_id
_entity_poly.type
_entity_poly.pdbx_seq_one_letter_code
_entity_poly.pdbx_strand_id
1 'polypeptide(L)'
;AASVARIRNAAACATQIFFQNHGFLYVHTPIITTSNAQGGSAVFQVTTLLSEAENMELKAVGDYGQAEVEAAKASLKEKSDRIEELKRSDSNKETLAVAVQDLQKTQQLTSEMEARLRLESVFEYKDGKLNFAKDFFSQKAFLTSSAQLHLESYACALGNVYTCGPTFQAEKDQAAKCLAETWMVEAELAFTVLE
;
A
#
# COMPACT_ATOMS: atom_id res chain seq x y z
N ALA A 1 3.81 3.26 -31.25
CA ALA A 1 4.72 3.20 -30.09
C ALA A 1 6.10 3.81 -30.39
N ALA A 2 6.89 3.27 -31.32
CA ALA A 2 8.28 3.72 -31.55
C ALA A 2 8.43 5.21 -31.92
N SER A 3 7.59 5.76 -32.80
CA SER A 3 7.64 7.18 -33.17
C SER A 3 7.36 8.10 -31.98
N VAL A 4 6.38 7.75 -31.14
CA VAL A 4 6.02 8.49 -29.93
C VAL A 4 7.17 8.46 -28.92
N ALA A 5 7.81 7.30 -28.73
CA ALA A 5 8.97 7.19 -27.84
C ALA A 5 10.16 8.04 -28.31
N ARG A 6 10.42 8.10 -29.62
CA ARG A 6 11.46 8.98 -30.19
C ARG A 6 11.15 10.47 -29.97
N ILE A 7 9.89 10.87 -30.15
CA ILE A 7 9.44 12.24 -29.87
C ILE A 7 9.63 12.56 -28.39
N ARG A 8 9.23 11.64 -27.49
CA ARG A 8 9.43 11.80 -26.03
C ARG A 8 10.91 11.94 -25.66
N ASN A 9 11.79 11.14 -26.26
CA ASN A 9 13.23 11.24 -26.07
C ASN A 9 13.78 12.61 -26.51
N ALA A 10 13.39 13.08 -27.70
CA ALA A 10 13.79 14.39 -28.20
C ALA A 10 13.26 15.53 -27.31
N ALA A 11 12.00 15.44 -26.85
CA ALA A 11 11.41 16.41 -25.94
C ALA A 11 12.16 16.46 -24.59
N ALA A 12 12.47 15.31 -23.98
CA ALA A 12 13.22 15.26 -22.73
C ALA A 12 14.62 15.89 -22.86
N CYS A 13 15.31 15.62 -23.98
CA CYS A 13 16.60 16.24 -24.28
C CYS A 13 16.47 17.76 -24.46
N ALA A 14 15.46 18.21 -25.21
CA ALA A 14 15.20 19.64 -25.40
C ALA A 14 14.88 20.36 -24.09
N THR A 15 14.11 19.74 -23.19
CA THR A 15 13.84 20.27 -21.85
C THR A 15 15.13 20.47 -21.05
N GLN A 16 16.02 19.48 -21.03
CA GLN A 16 17.31 19.60 -20.35
C GLN A 16 18.16 20.72 -20.94
N ILE A 17 18.28 20.79 -22.27
CA ILE A 17 19.03 21.84 -22.96
C ILE A 17 18.45 23.22 -22.66
N PHE A 18 17.12 23.37 -22.66
CA PHE A 18 16.45 24.62 -22.34
C PHE A 18 16.84 25.10 -20.95
N PHE A 19 16.65 24.28 -19.92
CA PHE A 19 16.93 24.69 -18.54
C PHE A 19 18.42 25.01 -18.33
N GLN A 20 19.33 24.19 -18.87
CA GLN A 20 20.76 24.45 -18.77
C GLN A 20 21.17 25.77 -19.44
N ASN A 21 20.64 26.06 -20.64
CA ASN A 21 20.94 27.30 -21.35
C ASN A 21 20.39 28.55 -20.64
N HIS A 22 19.40 28.39 -19.74
CA HIS A 22 18.83 29.46 -18.93
C HIS A 22 19.38 29.48 -17.49
N GLY A 23 20.46 28.75 -17.22
CA GLY A 23 21.15 28.79 -15.94
C GLY A 23 20.43 28.07 -14.79
N PHE A 24 19.46 27.20 -15.09
CA PHE A 24 18.84 26.38 -14.06
C PHE A 24 19.74 25.20 -13.67
N LEU A 25 19.75 24.88 -12.38
CA LEU A 25 20.40 23.70 -11.86
C LEU A 25 19.42 22.53 -11.78
N TYR A 26 19.82 21.39 -12.34
CA TYR A 26 19.07 20.15 -12.22
C TYR A 26 19.30 19.53 -10.85
N VAL A 27 18.23 19.39 -10.06
CA VAL A 27 18.29 18.83 -8.70
C VAL A 27 17.40 17.61 -8.57
N HIS A 28 17.89 16.60 -7.86
CA HIS A 28 17.07 15.43 -7.51
C HIS A 28 16.34 15.69 -6.19
N THR A 29 15.04 15.43 -6.21
CA THR A 29 14.16 15.58 -5.06
C THR A 29 13.72 14.19 -4.55
N PRO A 30 13.46 14.04 -3.23
CA PRO A 30 13.01 12.76 -2.67
C PRO A 30 11.67 12.31 -3.28
N ILE A 31 11.60 11.02 -3.65
CA ILE A 31 10.36 10.39 -4.12
C ILE A 31 9.49 9.94 -2.94
N ILE A 32 10.12 9.43 -1.88
CA ILE A 32 9.42 9.04 -0.66
C ILE A 32 9.40 10.24 0.29
N THR A 33 8.22 10.60 0.77
CA THR A 33 8.01 11.71 1.69
C THR A 33 7.10 11.32 2.85
N THR A 34 7.31 11.93 4.00
CA THR A 34 6.43 11.78 5.17
C THR A 34 5.39 12.90 5.25
N SER A 35 5.50 13.92 4.39
CA SER A 35 4.55 15.01 4.28
C SER A 35 3.53 14.71 3.18
N ASN A 36 2.24 14.73 3.52
CA ASN A 36 1.19 14.84 2.51
C ASN A 36 1.00 16.32 2.13
N ALA A 37 1.93 16.87 1.35
CA ALA A 37 2.02 18.29 1.07
C ALA A 37 0.81 18.86 0.31
N GLN A 38 0.00 18.01 -0.34
CA GLN A 38 -1.09 18.46 -1.22
C GLN A 38 -2.49 18.35 -0.60
N GLY A 39 -2.57 18.07 0.71
CA GLY A 39 -3.75 18.37 1.55
C GLY A 39 -5.11 18.10 0.90
N GLY A 40 -5.36 16.87 0.41
CA GLY A 40 -6.69 16.51 -0.10
C GLY A 40 -6.70 15.43 -1.18
N SER A 41 -5.60 15.24 -1.91
CA SER A 41 -5.50 14.17 -2.91
C SER A 41 -5.16 12.83 -2.27
N ALA A 42 -5.66 11.75 -2.87
CA ALA A 42 -5.27 10.40 -2.48
C ALA A 42 -3.82 10.13 -2.92
N VAL A 43 -3.00 9.65 -2.00
CA VAL A 43 -1.56 9.35 -2.22
C VAL A 43 -1.27 7.87 -1.97
N PHE A 44 -0.28 7.33 -2.68
CA PHE A 44 0.20 5.98 -2.41
C PHE A 44 1.02 5.95 -1.13
N GLN A 45 0.68 5.04 -0.22
CA GLN A 45 1.42 4.81 1.01
C GLN A 45 2.56 3.81 0.77
N VAL A 46 3.72 4.08 1.35
CA VAL A 46 4.89 3.21 1.33
C VAL A 46 5.12 2.68 2.74
N THR A 47 5.30 1.35 2.89
CA THR A 47 5.47 0.69 4.18
C THR A 47 6.27 -0.60 4.05
N THR A 48 7.07 -0.94 5.08
CA THR A 48 7.75 -2.24 5.20
C THR A 48 6.99 -3.22 6.10
N LEU A 49 5.93 -2.76 6.77
CA LEU A 49 5.19 -3.59 7.74
C LEU A 49 4.56 -4.83 7.08
N LEU A 50 4.17 -4.75 5.80
CA LEU A 50 3.60 -5.89 5.07
C LEU A 50 4.63 -7.02 4.85
N SER A 51 5.87 -6.67 4.47
CA SER A 51 6.91 -7.68 4.26
C SER A 51 7.46 -8.22 5.57
N GLU A 52 7.47 -7.41 6.62
CA GLU A 52 7.78 -7.87 7.98
C GLU A 52 6.72 -8.85 8.49
N ALA A 53 5.44 -8.64 8.16
CA ALA A 53 4.37 -9.57 8.42
C ALA A 53 4.65 -10.95 7.82
N GLU A 54 4.90 -10.99 6.51
CA GLU A 54 5.18 -12.22 5.76
C GLU A 54 6.41 -12.95 6.30
N ASN A 55 7.45 -12.21 6.72
CA ASN A 55 8.66 -12.78 7.31
C ASN A 55 8.46 -13.27 8.76
N MET A 56 7.56 -12.64 9.52
CA MET A 56 7.16 -13.10 10.84
C MET A 56 6.25 -14.33 10.76
N GLU A 57 5.41 -14.47 9.73
CA GLU A 57 4.64 -15.70 9.48
C GLU A 57 5.53 -16.94 9.34
N LEU A 58 6.77 -16.78 8.84
CA LEU A 58 7.79 -17.83 8.80
C LEU A 58 8.42 -18.16 10.17
N LYS A 59 8.25 -17.29 11.18
CA LYS A 59 8.94 -17.40 12.49
C LYS A 59 8.02 -17.48 13.71
N ALA A 60 6.76 -17.06 13.61
CA ALA A 60 5.88 -16.86 14.76
C ALA A 60 4.48 -17.47 14.52
N VAL A 61 4.36 -18.78 14.77
CA VAL A 61 3.11 -19.32 15.33
C VAL A 61 3.14 -18.95 16.81
N GLY A 62 2.57 -17.78 17.18
CA GLY A 62 2.71 -17.20 18.52
C GLY A 62 1.39 -16.80 19.20
N ASP A 63 0.95 -17.65 20.14
CA ASP A 63 0.29 -17.48 21.46
C ASP A 63 -0.91 -16.51 21.71
N TYR A 64 -1.20 -15.48 20.90
CA TYR A 64 -2.34 -14.58 21.18
C TYR A 64 -3.58 -14.91 20.33
N GLY A 65 -4.73 -15.13 20.98
CA GLY A 65 -6.01 -15.47 20.34
C GLY A 65 -6.18 -16.95 19.97
N GLN A 66 -5.18 -17.79 20.30
CA GLN A 66 -5.21 -19.22 20.04
C GLN A 66 -6.37 -19.92 20.74
N ALA A 67 -6.82 -19.47 21.92
CA ALA A 67 -7.88 -20.14 22.67
C ALA A 67 -9.23 -20.21 21.92
N GLU A 68 -9.62 -19.13 21.24
CA GLU A 68 -10.88 -19.06 20.49
C GLU A 68 -10.79 -19.82 19.15
N VAL A 69 -9.63 -19.76 18.50
CA VAL A 69 -9.33 -20.53 17.28
C VAL A 69 -9.23 -22.03 17.59
N GLU A 70 -8.59 -22.42 18.69
CA GLU A 70 -8.50 -23.81 19.14
C GLU A 70 -9.86 -24.33 19.59
N ALA A 71 -10.70 -23.50 20.23
CA ALA A 71 -12.08 -23.86 20.51
C ALA A 71 -12.90 -24.07 19.21
N ALA A 72 -12.71 -23.22 18.20
CA ALA A 72 -13.34 -23.39 16.89
C ALA A 72 -12.87 -24.67 16.16
N LYS A 73 -11.56 -24.98 16.22
CA LYS A 73 -10.99 -26.25 15.71
C LYS A 73 -11.50 -27.47 16.47
N ALA A 74 -11.67 -27.38 17.79
CA ALA A 74 -12.26 -28.45 18.58
C ALA A 74 -13.72 -28.70 18.17
N SER A 75 -14.49 -27.64 17.92
CA SER A 75 -15.87 -27.74 17.42
C SER A 75 -15.95 -28.31 16.01
N LEU A 76 -14.95 -28.03 15.15
CA LEU A 76 -14.81 -28.68 13.84
C LEU A 76 -14.56 -30.18 13.95
N LYS A 77 -13.71 -30.59 14.89
CA LYS A 77 -13.44 -32.01 15.13
C LYS A 77 -14.70 -32.75 15.60
N GLU A 78 -15.43 -32.18 16.55
CA GLU A 78 -16.68 -32.76 17.06
C GLU A 78 -17.75 -32.90 15.96
N LYS A 79 -17.91 -31.86 15.11
CA LYS A 79 -18.83 -31.93 13.96
C LYS A 79 -18.41 -32.95 12.91
N SER A 80 -17.11 -33.14 12.69
CA SER A 80 -16.57 -34.17 11.80
C SER A 80 -16.86 -35.57 12.34
N ASP A 81 -16.58 -35.79 13.62
CA ASP A 81 -16.85 -37.06 14.31
C ASP A 81 -18.35 -37.40 14.26
N ARG A 82 -19.22 -36.39 14.41
CA ARG A 82 -20.68 -36.55 14.28
C ARG A 82 -21.12 -36.97 12.88
N ILE A 83 -20.48 -36.44 11.83
CA ILE A 83 -20.75 -36.86 10.44
C ILE A 83 -20.30 -38.31 10.21
N GLU A 84 -19.16 -38.73 10.76
CA GLU A 84 -18.73 -40.13 10.68
C GLU A 84 -19.70 -41.08 11.40
N GLU A 85 -20.18 -40.68 12.56
CA GLU A 85 -21.16 -41.45 13.33
C GLU A 85 -22.49 -41.58 12.58
N LEU A 86 -22.99 -40.48 12.00
CA LEU A 86 -24.21 -40.47 11.16
C LEU A 86 -24.06 -41.33 9.90
N LYS A 87 -22.87 -41.37 9.30
CA LYS A 87 -22.54 -42.27 8.16
C LYS A 87 -22.55 -43.75 8.56
N ARG A 88 -22.21 -44.10 9.81
CA ARG A 88 -22.21 -45.49 10.31
C ARG A 88 -23.60 -46.00 10.68
N SER A 89 -24.51 -45.11 11.07
CA SER A 89 -25.86 -45.47 11.54
C SER A 89 -26.96 -45.54 10.47
N ASP A 90 -26.61 -45.49 9.17
CA ASP A 90 -27.56 -45.51 8.04
C ASP A 90 -28.65 -44.41 8.12
N SER A 91 -28.26 -43.24 8.64
CA SER A 91 -29.16 -42.12 8.94
C SER A 91 -29.66 -41.40 7.67
N ASN A 92 -30.78 -40.69 7.77
CA ASN A 92 -31.50 -40.10 6.63
C ASN A 92 -30.62 -39.13 5.81
N LYS A 93 -30.70 -39.21 4.46
CA LYS A 93 -29.83 -38.46 3.53
C LYS A 93 -29.88 -36.94 3.73
N GLU A 94 -31.04 -36.42 4.14
CA GLU A 94 -31.23 -35.00 4.46
C GLU A 94 -30.48 -34.60 5.75
N THR A 95 -30.48 -35.43 6.78
CA THR A 95 -29.76 -35.14 8.04
C THR A 95 -28.25 -35.09 7.84
N LEU A 96 -27.74 -35.92 6.93
CA LEU A 96 -26.33 -35.95 6.56
C LEU A 96 -25.95 -34.70 5.75
N ALA A 97 -26.82 -34.23 4.87
CA ALA A 97 -26.61 -33.00 4.10
C ALA A 97 -26.57 -31.76 4.99
N VAL A 98 -27.47 -31.66 5.99
CA VAL A 98 -27.48 -30.55 6.96
C VAL A 98 -26.20 -30.54 7.79
N ALA A 99 -25.76 -31.70 8.28
CA ALA A 99 -24.53 -31.81 9.07
C ALA A 99 -23.26 -31.42 8.27
N VAL A 100 -23.18 -31.82 6.99
CA VAL A 100 -22.08 -31.43 6.09
C VAL A 100 -22.08 -29.92 5.81
N GLN A 101 -23.26 -29.32 5.60
CA GLN A 101 -23.38 -27.88 5.37
C GLN A 101 -22.96 -27.07 6.60
N ASP A 102 -23.33 -27.52 7.80
CA ASP A 102 -22.92 -26.90 9.05
C ASP A 102 -21.40 -26.99 9.27
N LEU A 103 -20.79 -28.13 8.94
CA LEU A 103 -19.34 -28.28 9.00
C LEU A 103 -18.64 -27.32 8.02
N GLN A 104 -19.13 -27.21 6.77
CA GLN A 104 -18.57 -26.27 5.79
C GLN A 104 -18.64 -24.81 6.25
N LYS A 105 -19.78 -24.37 6.81
CA LYS A 105 -19.92 -23.01 7.36
C LYS A 105 -18.97 -22.77 8.53
N THR A 106 -18.82 -23.76 9.41
CA THR A 106 -17.92 -23.68 10.56
C THR A 106 -16.46 -23.62 10.10
N GLN A 107 -16.10 -24.36 9.04
CA GLN A 107 -14.75 -24.31 8.44
C GLN A 107 -14.43 -22.93 7.88
N GLN A 108 -15.38 -22.32 7.16
CA GLN A 108 -15.21 -20.99 6.58
C GLN A 108 -15.06 -19.90 7.65
N LEU A 109 -15.88 -19.92 8.70
CA LEU A 109 -15.76 -18.96 9.80
C LEU A 109 -14.44 -19.14 10.55
N THR A 110 -13.98 -20.38 10.74
CA THR A 110 -12.70 -20.64 11.40
C THR A 110 -11.53 -20.12 10.57
N SER A 111 -11.55 -20.30 9.25
CA SER A 111 -10.49 -19.77 8.38
C SER A 111 -10.50 -18.23 8.31
N GLU A 112 -11.66 -17.60 8.32
CA GLU A 112 -11.80 -16.14 8.40
C GLU A 112 -11.29 -15.58 9.73
N MET A 113 -11.63 -16.23 10.86
CA MET A 113 -11.15 -15.84 12.20
C MET A 113 -9.63 -15.99 12.33
N GLU A 114 -9.07 -17.10 11.80
CA GLU A 114 -7.62 -17.29 11.76
C GLU A 114 -6.93 -16.22 10.93
N ALA A 115 -7.45 -15.87 9.75
CA ALA A 115 -6.89 -14.82 8.92
C ALA A 115 -6.92 -13.44 9.61
N ARG A 116 -8.00 -13.15 10.34
CA ARG A 116 -8.15 -11.90 11.09
C ARG A 116 -7.19 -11.80 12.27
N LEU A 117 -7.08 -12.85 13.07
CA LEU A 117 -6.13 -12.93 14.19
C LEU A 117 -4.68 -12.81 13.71
N ARG A 118 -4.35 -13.39 12.54
CA ARG A 118 -3.03 -13.22 11.91
C ARG A 118 -2.74 -11.75 11.61
N LEU A 119 -3.65 -11.03 10.97
CA LEU A 119 -3.49 -9.61 10.69
C LEU A 119 -3.36 -8.77 11.96
N GLU A 120 -4.16 -9.04 12.99
CA GLU A 120 -4.11 -8.31 14.27
C GLU A 120 -2.84 -8.60 15.07
N SER A 121 -2.23 -9.79 14.94
CA SER A 121 -0.97 -10.14 15.59
C SER A 121 0.26 -9.49 14.96
N VAL A 122 0.20 -9.24 13.66
CA VAL A 122 1.26 -8.62 12.86
C VAL A 122 1.28 -7.10 13.06
N PHE A 123 0.10 -6.49 13.01
CA PHE A 123 -0.03 -5.05 12.99
C PHE A 123 -0.36 -4.53 14.38
N GLU A 124 0.52 -3.71 14.94
CA GLU A 124 0.24 -3.03 16.20
C GLU A 124 -0.73 -1.88 15.98
N TYR A 125 -1.78 -1.81 16.80
CA TYR A 125 -2.72 -0.71 16.79
C TYR A 125 -2.61 0.10 18.09
N LYS A 126 -2.61 1.43 17.98
CA LYS A 126 -2.69 2.36 19.12
C LYS A 126 -3.86 3.31 18.88
N ASP A 127 -4.75 3.40 19.87
CA ASP A 127 -5.98 4.22 19.79
C ASP A 127 -6.84 3.91 18.55
N GLY A 128 -6.92 2.63 18.16
CA GLY A 128 -7.67 2.18 16.98
C GLY A 128 -7.05 2.54 15.63
N LYS A 129 -5.82 3.09 15.61
CA LYS A 129 -5.06 3.39 14.38
C LYS A 129 -3.82 2.51 14.31
N LEU A 130 -3.42 2.16 13.08
CA LEU A 130 -2.18 1.42 12.85
C LEU A 130 -0.99 2.23 13.38
N ASN A 131 -0.14 1.56 14.17
CA ASN A 131 1.07 2.12 14.74
C ASN A 131 2.22 1.99 13.74
N PHE A 132 2.75 3.13 13.31
CA PHE A 132 3.86 3.19 12.34
C PHE A 132 5.23 3.31 13.01
N ALA A 133 5.32 3.24 14.35
CA ALA A 133 6.60 3.39 15.05
C ALA A 133 7.64 2.34 14.63
N LYS A 134 7.20 1.14 14.25
CA LYS A 134 8.05 0.05 13.75
C LYS A 134 8.26 0.05 12.23
N ASP A 135 7.55 0.91 11.49
CA ASP A 135 7.76 1.04 10.05
C ASP A 135 9.12 1.69 9.76
N PHE A 136 9.62 1.58 8.53
CA PHE A 136 10.97 2.01 8.15
C PHE A 136 11.30 3.48 8.51
N PHE A 137 10.34 4.39 8.32
CA PHE A 137 10.50 5.81 8.65
C PHE A 137 9.96 6.18 10.05
N SER A 138 9.52 5.19 10.83
CA SER A 138 8.85 5.35 12.14
C SER A 138 7.60 6.24 12.12
N GLN A 139 7.06 6.50 10.93
CA GLN A 139 5.84 7.27 10.67
C GLN A 139 5.32 6.90 9.29
N LYS A 140 4.13 7.42 8.93
CA LYS A 140 3.58 7.21 7.60
C LYS A 140 4.47 7.86 6.54
N ALA A 141 4.78 7.09 5.50
CA ALA A 141 5.48 7.55 4.32
C ALA A 141 4.63 7.33 3.07
N PHE A 142 4.86 8.16 2.06
CA PHE A 142 4.07 8.24 0.85
C PHE A 142 4.97 8.45 -0.37
N LEU A 143 4.48 8.08 -1.54
CA LEU A 143 5.06 8.52 -2.80
C LEU A 143 4.62 9.97 -3.08
N THR A 144 5.58 10.80 -3.49
CA THR A 144 5.32 12.21 -3.73
C THR A 144 4.44 12.44 -4.96
N SER A 145 3.51 13.40 -4.85
CA SER A 145 2.73 13.90 -5.99
C SER A 145 3.37 15.12 -6.66
N SER A 146 4.33 15.77 -5.99
CA SER A 146 5.04 16.95 -6.49
C SER A 146 6.34 17.18 -5.72
N ALA A 147 7.37 17.69 -6.39
CA ALA A 147 8.62 18.08 -5.78
C ALA A 147 8.65 19.53 -5.31
N GLN A 148 7.59 20.31 -5.54
CA GLN A 148 7.55 21.77 -5.38
C GLN A 148 8.13 22.24 -4.04
N LEU A 149 7.67 21.69 -2.91
CA LEU A 149 8.15 22.10 -1.58
C LEU A 149 9.66 21.91 -1.39
N HIS A 150 10.23 20.85 -1.98
CA HIS A 150 11.68 20.63 -1.95
C HIS A 150 12.40 21.61 -2.87
N LEU A 151 11.83 21.89 -4.04
CA LEU A 151 12.39 22.86 -4.97
C LEU A 151 12.40 24.28 -4.39
N GLU A 152 11.39 24.70 -3.64
CA GLU A 152 11.37 25.99 -2.93
C GLU A 152 12.57 26.13 -1.98
N SER A 153 12.90 25.06 -1.25
CA SER A 153 14.07 25.03 -0.38
C SER A 153 15.38 25.14 -1.17
N TYR A 154 15.47 24.45 -2.32
CA TYR A 154 16.63 24.55 -3.20
C TYR A 154 16.76 25.92 -3.86
N ALA A 155 15.66 26.52 -4.34
CA ALA A 155 15.63 27.82 -4.98
C ALA A 155 16.12 28.91 -4.04
N CYS A 156 15.76 28.85 -2.75
CA CYS A 156 16.29 29.76 -1.73
C CYS A 156 17.82 29.81 -1.65
N ALA A 157 18.50 28.69 -1.95
CA ALA A 157 19.96 28.58 -1.87
C ALA A 157 20.67 28.68 -3.22
N LEU A 158 20.03 28.21 -4.30
CA LEU A 158 20.63 28.00 -5.61
C LEU A 158 20.07 28.92 -6.70
N GLY A 159 19.02 29.68 -6.41
CA GLY A 159 18.34 30.55 -7.37
C GLY A 159 17.37 29.77 -8.25
N ASN A 160 17.80 29.40 -9.45
CA ASN A 160 16.95 28.76 -10.46
C ASN A 160 17.19 27.25 -10.45
N VAL A 161 16.17 26.47 -10.11
CA VAL A 161 16.29 25.00 -10.03
C VAL A 161 15.15 24.31 -10.74
N TYR A 162 15.42 23.12 -11.27
CA TYR A 162 14.38 22.28 -11.84
C TYR A 162 14.64 20.80 -11.54
N THR A 163 13.58 20.02 -11.57
CA THR A 163 13.61 18.56 -11.53
C THR A 163 12.78 17.99 -12.66
N CYS A 164 13.07 16.73 -12.99
CA CYS A 164 12.35 15.92 -13.95
C CYS A 164 12.30 14.52 -13.37
N GLY A 165 11.18 14.18 -12.73
CA GLY A 165 11.08 12.98 -11.92
C GLY A 165 9.68 12.39 -11.92
N PRO A 166 9.54 11.14 -11.45
CA PRO A 166 8.25 10.50 -11.33
C PRO A 166 7.46 11.10 -10.16
N THR A 167 6.15 11.24 -10.37
CA THR A 167 5.16 11.66 -9.37
C THR A 167 3.96 10.73 -9.42
N PHE A 168 3.26 10.60 -8.29
CA PHE A 168 2.25 9.58 -8.11
C PHE A 168 0.95 10.13 -7.53
N GLN A 169 -0.18 9.60 -8.00
CA GLN A 169 -1.52 9.98 -7.54
C GLN A 169 -2.43 8.75 -7.45
N ALA A 170 -3.16 8.60 -6.36
CA ALA A 170 -3.96 7.41 -6.06
C ALA A 170 -5.47 7.64 -6.25
N GLU A 171 -5.88 8.58 -7.11
CA GLU A 171 -7.29 8.86 -7.36
C GLU A 171 -7.98 7.72 -8.13
N LYS A 172 -9.16 7.30 -7.63
CA LYS A 172 -9.92 6.16 -8.18
C LYS A 172 -10.86 6.55 -9.31
N ASP A 173 -11.32 7.80 -9.37
CA ASP A 173 -12.21 8.28 -10.42
C ASP A 173 -11.40 8.72 -11.65
N GLN A 174 -11.02 7.74 -12.46
CA GLN A 174 -10.19 7.98 -13.63
C GLN A 174 -11.02 8.48 -14.82
N ALA A 175 -10.96 9.78 -15.09
CA ALA A 175 -11.10 10.26 -16.46
C ALA A 175 -9.98 9.63 -17.32
N ALA A 176 -10.21 9.41 -18.62
CA ALA A 176 -9.29 8.73 -19.54
C ALA A 176 -7.86 9.34 -19.69
N LYS A 177 -7.55 10.41 -18.95
CA LYS A 177 -6.28 11.14 -18.98
C LYS A 177 -5.55 11.18 -17.61
N CYS A 178 -6.09 10.57 -16.57
CA CYS A 178 -5.43 10.52 -15.25
C CYS A 178 -4.60 9.23 -15.14
N LEU A 179 -3.28 9.37 -15.02
CA LEU A 179 -2.36 8.25 -14.79
C LEU A 179 -1.93 8.24 -13.33
N ALA A 180 -1.81 7.05 -12.75
CA ALA A 180 -1.35 6.88 -11.37
C ALA A 180 0.14 7.24 -11.18
N GLU A 181 0.92 7.13 -12.26
CA GLU A 181 2.32 7.53 -12.33
C GLU A 181 2.51 8.43 -13.56
N THR A 182 3.12 9.58 -13.33
CA THR A 182 3.49 10.55 -14.37
C THR A 182 4.93 11.00 -14.16
N TRP A 183 5.53 11.56 -15.22
CA TRP A 183 6.80 12.27 -15.11
C TRP A 183 6.53 13.76 -15.18
N MET A 184 6.94 14.48 -14.14
CA MET A 184 6.74 15.92 -14.01
C MET A 184 8.05 16.63 -14.20
N VAL A 185 7.99 17.73 -14.94
CA VAL A 185 9.06 18.72 -15.02
C VAL A 185 8.60 19.90 -14.18
N GLU A 186 9.26 20.12 -13.06
CA GLU A 186 8.92 21.17 -12.11
C GLU A 186 10.12 22.09 -11.96
N ALA A 187 9.89 23.40 -12.00
CA ALA A 187 10.92 24.41 -11.92
C ALA A 187 10.51 25.47 -10.90
N GLU A 188 11.48 25.90 -10.11
CA GLU A 188 11.30 26.90 -9.08
C GLU A 188 12.38 27.97 -9.25
N LEU A 189 11.97 29.24 -9.13
CA LEU A 189 12.82 30.39 -9.34
C LEU A 189 12.77 31.28 -8.10
N ALA A 190 13.93 31.65 -7.58
CA ALA A 190 13.99 32.68 -6.55
C ALA A 190 13.71 34.07 -7.16
N PHE A 191 13.08 34.95 -6.38
CA PHE A 191 12.86 36.37 -6.70
C PHE A 191 11.96 36.65 -7.92
N THR A 192 11.15 35.70 -8.35
CA THR A 192 10.15 35.89 -9.41
C THR A 192 8.77 36.19 -8.85
N VAL A 193 7.98 36.98 -9.59
CA VAL A 193 6.57 37.25 -9.29
C VAL A 193 5.72 36.86 -10.50
N LEU A 194 4.47 36.48 -10.24
CA LEU A 194 3.49 36.25 -11.31
C LEU A 194 3.07 37.61 -11.87
N GLU A 195 3.23 37.82 -13.18
CA GLU A 195 2.69 38.98 -13.90
C GLU A 195 1.21 38.83 -14.24
#